data_AF-A0A7C2LBS1-F1
#
_entry.id   AF-A0A7C2LBS1-F1
#
_cell.length_a   1.000
_cell.length_b   1.000
_cell.length_c   1.000
_cell.angle_alpha   90.00
_cell.angle_beta   90.00
_cell.angle_gamma   90.00
#
_symmetry.space_group_name_H-M   'P 1'
#
loop_
_entity.id
_entity.type
_entity.pdbx_description
1 polymer ?
#
loop_
_entity_poly.entity_id
_entity_poly.type
_entity_poly.pdbx_seq_one_letter_code
_entity_poly.pdbx_strand_id
1 'polypeptide(L)'
;MVSRWLLRKCVQCGAYTLRRDHCPYCGGPVRVPHPPKFSPEDKYGKYRRIARKQLLASGQAARTPGTAASESSESEEEISHDENPAKAVQPPGGGYSTL
;
A
#
# COMPACT_ATOMS: atom_id res chain seq x y z
N MET A 1 -18.10 -3.54 -0.68
CA MET A 1 -17.33 -4.73 -1.11
C MET A 1 -16.33 -5.07 -0.02
N VAL A 2 -16.63 -6.04 0.85
CA VAL A 2 -15.74 -6.36 1.97
C VAL A 2 -14.74 -7.41 1.50
N SER A 3 -13.46 -7.02 1.40
CA SER A 3 -12.37 -7.98 1.28
C SER A 3 -12.43 -8.90 2.51
N ARG A 4 -12.86 -10.15 2.31
CA ARG A 4 -13.05 -11.16 3.37
C ARG A 4 -11.75 -11.60 4.06
N TRP A 5 -10.60 -11.13 3.57
CA TRP A 5 -9.26 -11.49 4.05
C TRP A 5 -8.74 -10.42 5.02
N LEU A 6 -8.72 -10.76 6.31
CA LEU A 6 -8.26 -9.85 7.36
C LEU A 6 -6.73 -9.86 7.51
N LEU A 7 -6.10 -11.02 7.36
CA LEU A 7 -4.66 -11.18 7.52
C LEU A 7 -3.89 -10.55 6.36
N ARG A 8 -2.87 -9.75 6.68
CA ARG A 8 -1.96 -9.12 5.72
C ARG A 8 -0.51 -9.41 6.07
N LYS A 9 0.37 -9.39 5.07
CA LYS A 9 1.81 -9.57 5.22
C LYS A 9 2.54 -8.36 4.65
N CYS A 10 3.50 -7.84 5.42
CA CYS A 10 4.37 -6.78 4.95
C CYS A 10 5.28 -7.29 3.83
N VAL A 11 5.44 -6.49 2.76
CA VAL A 11 6.36 -6.82 1.66
C VAL A 11 7.82 -6.55 2.05
N GLN A 12 8.06 -5.60 2.96
CA GLN A 12 9.40 -5.16 3.37
C GLN A 12 10.00 -6.06 4.46
N CYS A 13 9.34 -6.18 5.63
CA CYS A 13 9.86 -6.94 6.77
C CYS A 13 9.26 -8.35 6.92
N GLY A 14 8.24 -8.70 6.13
CA GLY A 14 7.59 -10.01 6.20
C GLY A 14 6.66 -10.24 7.40
N ALA A 15 6.55 -9.29 8.34
CA ALA A 15 5.65 -9.41 9.49
C ALA A 15 4.17 -9.46 9.07
N TYR A 16 3.38 -10.24 9.81
CA TYR A 16 1.93 -10.28 9.64
C TYR A 16 1.24 -9.17 10.44
N THR A 17 0.14 -8.65 9.92
CA THR A 17 -0.66 -7.61 10.56
C THR A 17 -2.13 -7.70 10.14
N LEU A 18 -3.02 -7.16 10.97
CA LEU A 18 -4.44 -6.95 10.64
C LEU A 18 -4.70 -5.52 10.14
N ARG A 19 -3.74 -4.61 10.29
CA ARG A 19 -3.82 -3.24 9.75
C ARG A 19 -3.85 -3.29 8.24
N ARG A 20 -4.70 -2.46 7.63
CA ARG A 20 -4.92 -2.45 6.18
C ARG A 20 -4.00 -1.50 5.43
N ASP A 21 -3.55 -0.46 6.11
CA ASP A 21 -2.84 0.65 5.49
C ASP A 21 -1.35 0.36 5.42
N HIS A 22 -0.69 0.20 6.57
CA HIS A 22 0.77 0.05 6.66
C HIS A 22 1.20 -0.96 7.73
N CYS A 23 2.43 -1.45 7.61
CA CYS A 23 3.05 -2.29 8.61
C CYS A 23 3.28 -1.49 9.91
N PRO A 24 2.80 -1.95 11.09
CA PRO A 24 3.03 -1.25 12.35
C PRO A 24 4.48 -1.29 12.83
N TYR A 25 5.31 -2.16 12.25
CA TYR A 25 6.70 -2.36 12.67
C TYR A 25 7.70 -1.55 11.84
N CYS A 26 7.49 -1.46 10.52
CA CYS A 26 8.43 -0.78 9.60
C CYS A 26 7.79 0.27 8.69
N GLY A 27 6.47 0.50 8.77
CA GLY A 27 5.75 1.42 7.89
C GLY A 27 5.58 0.94 6.44
N GLY A 28 6.17 -0.20 6.06
CA GLY A 28 6.14 -0.70 4.69
C GLY A 28 4.75 -1.15 4.20
N PRO A 29 4.57 -1.26 2.86
CA PRO A 29 3.33 -1.70 2.23
C PRO A 29 2.93 -3.11 2.65
N VAL A 30 1.62 -3.33 2.80
CA VAL A 30 1.04 -4.62 3.20
C VAL A 30 0.20 -5.21 2.08
N ARG A 31 0.32 -6.53 1.87
CA ARG A 31 -0.45 -7.27 0.86
C ARG A 31 -1.25 -8.41 1.47
N VAL A 32 -2.28 -8.88 0.77
CA VAL A 32 -3.00 -10.09 1.15
C VAL A 32 -2.12 -11.31 0.82
N PRO A 33 -1.81 -12.17 1.81
CA PRO A 33 -0.97 -13.35 1.61
C PRO A 33 -1.75 -14.53 1.00
N HIS A 34 -3.09 -14.51 1.10
CA HIS A 34 -3.93 -15.59 0.59
C HIS A 34 -3.87 -15.65 -0.94
N PRO A 35 -3.59 -16.83 -1.54
CA PRO A 35 -3.56 -16.97 -3.00
C PRO A 35 -4.96 -16.78 -3.62
N PRO A 36 -5.05 -16.42 -4.90
CA PRO A 36 -6.34 -16.44 -5.60
C PRO A 36 -6.91 -17.87 -5.63
N LYS A 37 -8.24 -17.99 -5.64
CA LYS A 37 -8.91 -19.29 -5.73
C LYS A 37 -8.55 -19.98 -7.05
N PHE A 38 -8.25 -21.27 -6.98
CA PHE A 38 -8.02 -22.12 -8.15
C PHE A 38 -9.35 -22.64 -8.70
N SER A 39 -9.50 -22.67 -10.03
CA SER A 39 -10.62 -23.31 -10.74
C SER A 39 -10.03 -24.22 -11.82
N PRO A 40 -10.44 -25.50 -11.89
CA PRO A 40 -9.99 -26.42 -12.94
C PRO A 40 -10.36 -25.97 -14.36
N GLU A 41 -11.54 -25.38 -14.53
CA GLU A 41 -12.09 -24.99 -15.84
C GLU A 41 -11.48 -23.70 -16.42
N ASP A 42 -10.86 -22.86 -15.58
CA ASP A 42 -10.25 -21.56 -15.87
C ASP A 42 -10.18 -21.14 -17.36
N LYS A 43 -11.30 -20.61 -17.88
CA LYS A 43 -11.46 -20.17 -19.28
C LYS A 43 -10.40 -19.15 -19.72
N TYR A 44 -9.86 -18.38 -18.78
CA TYR A 44 -8.89 -17.31 -19.05
C TYR A 44 -7.44 -17.69 -18.74
N GLY A 45 -7.17 -18.96 -18.41
CA GLY A 45 -5.82 -19.43 -18.05
C GLY A 45 -4.78 -19.18 -19.13
N LYS A 46 -5.14 -19.35 -20.41
CA LYS A 46 -4.26 -19.06 -21.56
C LYS A 46 -3.81 -17.59 -21.57
N TYR A 47 -4.77 -16.67 -21.49
CA TYR A 47 -4.50 -15.22 -21.53
C TYR A 47 -3.67 -14.76 -20.33
N ARG A 48 -3.97 -15.27 -19.13
CA ARG A 48 -3.19 -14.95 -17.91
C ARG A 48 -1.72 -15.37 -18.03
N ARG A 49 -1.44 -16.52 -18.66
CA ARG A 49 -0.06 -16.98 -18.91
C ARG A 49 0.65 -16.11 -19.95
N ILE A 50 -0.03 -15.73 -21.03
CA ILE A 50 0.53 -14.85 -22.07
C ILE A 50 0.86 -13.47 -21.48
N ALA A 51 -0.08 -12.86 -20.76
CA ALA A 51 0.12 -11.58 -20.10
C ALA A 51 1.31 -11.64 -19.13
N ARG A 52 1.41 -12.70 -18.32
CA ARG A 52 2.57 -12.90 -17.43
C ARG A 52 3.88 -12.97 -18.22
N LYS A 53 3.95 -13.74 -19.30
CA LYS A 53 5.16 -13.81 -20.14
C LYS A 53 5.53 -12.45 -20.74
N GLN A 54 4.55 -11.68 -21.20
CA GLN A 54 4.78 -10.34 -21.73
C GLN A 54 5.35 -9.39 -20.66
N LEU A 55 4.80 -9.40 -19.44
CA LEU A 55 5.32 -8.61 -18.33
C LEU A 55 6.75 -9.01 -17.93
N LEU A 56 7.09 -10.30 -18.04
CA LEU A 56 8.45 -10.79 -17.83
C LEU A 56 9.40 -10.30 -18.94
N ALA A 57 8.97 -10.39 -20.21
CA ALA A 57 9.77 -9.97 -21.35
C ALA A 57 9.97 -8.45 -21.41
N SER A 58 8.96 -7.66 -21.02
CA SER A 58 9.03 -6.20 -21.01
C SER A 58 9.76 -5.61 -19.79
N GLY A 59 10.29 -6.46 -18.89
CA GLY A 59 10.97 -6.00 -17.68
C GLY A 59 10.04 -5.36 -16.63
N GLN A 60 8.73 -5.51 -16.78
CA GLN A 60 7.72 -4.89 -15.89
C GLN A 60 7.27 -5.82 -14.74
N ALA A 61 7.92 -6.98 -14.57
CA ALA A 61 7.46 -8.06 -13.70
C ALA A 61 7.51 -7.81 -12.18
N ALA A 62 8.04 -6.67 -11.72
CA ALA A 62 8.16 -6.38 -10.28
C ALA A 62 8.05 -4.89 -9.95
N ARG A 63 6.95 -4.23 -10.33
CA ARG A 63 6.58 -2.96 -9.67
C ARG A 63 5.73 -3.30 -8.45
N THR A 64 6.36 -3.57 -7.31
CA THR A 64 5.64 -3.65 -6.05
C THR A 64 4.98 -2.28 -5.79
N PRO A 65 3.67 -2.20 -5.58
CA PRO A 65 3.08 -0.96 -5.09
C PRO A 65 3.60 -0.72 -3.67
N GLY A 66 4.57 0.20 -3.55
CA GLY A 66 5.11 0.65 -2.27
C GLY A 66 6.62 0.80 -2.17
N THR A 67 7.36 0.83 -3.28
CA THR A 67 8.56 1.69 -3.33
C THR A 67 8.08 3.08 -3.72
N ALA A 68 8.11 3.99 -2.74
CA ALA A 68 8.16 5.42 -3.02
C ALA A 68 9.36 5.65 -3.95
N ALA A 69 9.07 5.89 -5.22
CA ALA A 69 10.03 6.43 -6.17
C ALA A 69 9.55 7.86 -6.46
N SER A 70 10.36 8.79 -6.01
CA SER A 70 10.42 10.20 -6.35
C SER A 70 10.20 10.46 -7.85
N GLU A 71 9.38 11.49 -8.11
CA GLU A 71 9.54 12.55 -9.11
C GLU A 71 9.62 12.21 -10.62
N SER A 72 8.61 12.66 -11.38
CA SER A 72 8.82 13.66 -12.47
C SER A 72 7.49 14.12 -13.08
N SER A 73 7.28 15.44 -13.01
CA SER A 73 6.58 16.35 -13.96
C SER A 73 5.09 16.14 -14.31
N GLU A 74 4.24 17.04 -13.82
CA GLU A 74 3.49 17.99 -14.67
C GLU A 74 3.00 19.17 -13.80
N SER A 75 3.32 20.36 -14.28
CA SER A 75 3.19 21.69 -13.67
C SER A 75 1.89 22.35 -14.08
N GLU A 76 1.04 22.81 -13.15
CA GLU A 76 0.12 23.93 -13.41
C GLU A 76 -0.10 24.81 -12.15
N GLU A 77 0.43 26.02 -12.29
CA GLU A 77 -0.03 27.35 -11.85
C GLU A 77 -0.23 27.71 -10.37
N GLU A 78 0.41 28.84 -10.06
CA GLU A 78 0.35 29.61 -8.83
C GLU A 78 -1.02 30.27 -8.64
N ILE A 79 -1.60 30.16 -7.44
CA ILE A 79 -2.42 31.23 -6.90
C ILE A 79 -1.88 31.52 -5.49
N SER A 80 -1.22 32.68 -5.40
CA SER A 80 -0.81 33.36 -4.18
C SER A 80 -2.01 33.78 -3.33
N HIS A 81 -1.73 34.39 -2.17
CA HIS A 81 -2.64 35.00 -1.18
C HIS A 81 -3.19 33.99 -0.15
N ASP A 82 -3.05 34.13 1.16
CA ASP A 82 -2.38 35.09 2.01
C ASP A 82 -2.36 34.49 3.44
N GLU A 83 -1.31 34.81 4.18
CA GLU A 83 -1.21 34.92 5.65
C GLU A 83 -1.44 33.68 6.55
N ASN A 84 -0.30 33.21 7.06
CA ASN A 84 -0.08 32.44 8.28
C ASN A 84 -0.53 33.22 9.53
N PRO A 85 -1.34 32.60 10.42
CA PRO A 85 -1.05 32.79 11.82
C PRO A 85 -1.10 31.47 12.59
N ALA A 86 0.08 31.05 13.02
CA ALA A 86 0.37 30.35 14.26
C ALA A 86 -0.85 30.12 15.16
N LYS A 87 -1.36 28.88 15.19
CA LYS A 87 -2.10 28.36 16.34
C LYS A 87 -1.70 26.92 16.67
N ALA A 88 -0.80 26.86 17.64
CA ALA A 88 -0.76 25.92 18.75
C ALA A 88 -0.85 24.43 18.43
N VAL A 89 0.32 23.84 18.22
CA VAL A 89 0.62 22.47 18.66
C VAL A 89 0.62 22.44 20.19
N GLN A 90 -0.23 21.60 20.79
CA GLN A 90 0.07 20.73 21.95
C GLN A 90 -1.19 19.93 22.36
N PRO A 91 -1.11 18.58 22.33
CA PRO A 91 -1.66 17.85 23.46
C PRO A 91 -0.69 16.76 23.96
N PRO A 92 -0.24 16.86 25.22
CA PRO A 92 -0.09 15.65 26.01
C PRO A 92 -0.69 15.82 27.41
N GLY A 93 -1.88 15.26 27.61
CA GLY A 93 -2.52 15.13 28.93
C GLY A 93 -2.92 13.68 29.19
N GLY A 94 -1.96 12.77 29.17
CA GLY A 94 -2.17 11.38 29.55
C GLY A 94 -2.02 11.22 31.06
N GLY A 95 -3.13 11.26 31.80
CA GLY A 95 -3.18 10.80 33.19
C GLY A 95 -3.63 9.35 33.23
N TYR A 96 -2.76 8.42 33.60
CA TYR A 96 -3.20 7.08 34.01
C TYR A 96 -3.42 7.10 35.53
N SER A 97 -4.64 6.78 35.94
CA SER A 97 -5.01 6.65 37.34
C SER A 97 -4.49 5.32 37.88
N THR A 98 -3.58 5.36 38.84
CA THR A 98 -3.29 4.23 39.74
C THR A 98 -4.45 4.03 40.71
N LEU A 99 -5.08 2.86 40.66
CA LEU A 99 -5.73 2.20 41.79
C LEU A 99 -5.30 0.73 41.79
#